data_AF-A0A835C2C7-F1
#
_entry.id   AF-A0A835C2C7-F1
#
_cell.length_a   1.000
_cell.length_b   1.000
_cell.length_c   1.000
_cell.angle_alpha   90.00
_cell.angle_beta   90.00
_cell.angle_gamma   90.00
#
_symmetry.space_group_name_H-M   'P 1'
#
loop_
_entity.id
_entity.type
_entity.pdbx_description
1 polymer ?
#
loop_
_entity_poly.entity_id
_entity_poly.type
_entity_poly.pdbx_seq_one_letter_code
_entity_poly.pdbx_strand_id
1 'polypeptide(L)' 'MRDEFWDTAPHYGGQKEIWDALKVAADSDLALAQTIVDSAGIIISNPDLTLCYDERGAKYELPKYVLSEPTNLIREG' A
#
# COMPACT_ATOMS: atom_id res chain seq x y z
N MET A 1 -4.77 -5.88 -14.11
CA MET A 1 -5.42 -4.94 -13.15
C MET A 1 -4.53 -4.52 -11.99
N ARG A 2 -4.05 -5.41 -11.10
CA ARG A 2 -3.11 -5.00 -10.02
C ARG A 2 -1.71 -4.66 -10.52
N ASP A 3 -1.16 -5.47 -11.42
CA ASP A 3 0.19 -5.28 -11.96
C ASP A 3 0.32 -4.02 -12.83
N GLU A 4 -0.73 -3.63 -13.56
CA GLU A 4 -0.78 -2.38 -14.33
C GLU A 4 -0.76 -1.14 -13.42
N PHE A 5 -1.39 -1.22 -12.25
CA PHE A 5 -1.29 -0.15 -11.26
C PHE A 5 0.15 -0.05 -10.75
N TRP A 6 0.80 -1.16 -10.42
CA TRP A 6 2.20 -1.15 -9.97
C TRP A 6 3.20 -0.68 -11.04
N ASP A 7 2.91 -0.92 -12.32
CA ASP A 7 3.71 -0.40 -13.43
C ASP A 7 3.61 1.13 -13.57
N THR A 8 2.41 1.69 -13.29
CA THR A 8 2.15 3.13 -13.36
C THR A 8 2.37 3.88 -12.05
N ALA A 9 2.38 3.18 -10.90
CA ALA A 9 2.61 3.70 -9.55
C ALA A 9 3.86 4.60 -9.43
N PRO A 10 5.05 4.22 -9.92
CA PRO A 10 6.23 5.09 -9.84
C PRO A 10 6.10 6.41 -10.63
N HIS A 11 5.12 6.54 -11.54
CA HIS A 11 4.83 7.79 -12.23
C HIS A 11 4.02 8.79 -11.38
N TYR A 12 3.38 8.35 -10.29
CA TYR A 12 2.63 9.23 -9.37
C TYR A 12 3.53 10.04 -8.42
N GLY A 13 4.85 9.81 -8.47
CA GLY A 13 5.84 10.48 -7.63
C GLY A 13 6.25 9.64 -6.41
N GLY A 14 7.25 10.14 -5.68
CA GLY A 14 7.86 9.42 -4.56
C GLY A 14 9.02 8.51 -4.97
N GLN A 15 9.60 7.83 -3.98
CA GLN A 15 10.72 6.91 -4.17
C GLN A 15 10.23 5.52 -4.62
N LYS A 16 10.89 4.94 -5.63
CA LYS A 16 10.57 3.60 -6.14
C LYS A 16 10.73 2.52 -5.06
N GLU A 17 11.68 2.68 -4.15
CA GLU A 17 11.90 1.77 -3.02
C GLU A 17 10.67 1.67 -2.10
N ILE A 18 10.00 2.80 -1.86
CA ILE A 18 8.77 2.86 -1.07
C ILE A 18 7.62 2.19 -1.81
N TRP A 19 7.51 2.43 -3.11
CA TRP A 19 6.52 1.73 -3.95
C TRP A 19 6.73 0.22 -3.94
N ASP A 20 7.97 -0.25 -3.98
CA ASP A 20 8.31 -1.67 -3.89
C ASP A 20 7.93 -2.25 -2.52
N ALA A 21 8.30 -1.57 -1.43
CA ALA A 21 7.92 -1.95 -0.07
C ALA A 21 6.39 -2.01 0.10
N LEU A 22 5.66 -1.01 -0.40
CA LEU A 22 4.20 -0.98 -0.40
C LEU A 22 3.60 -2.12 -1.23
N LYS A 23 4.22 -2.51 -2.34
CA LYS A 23 3.80 -3.66 -3.16
C LYS A 23 3.94 -4.97 -2.40
N VAL A 24 5.09 -5.18 -1.76
CA VAL A 24 5.32 -6.37 -0.94
C VAL A 24 4.36 -6.38 0.26
N ALA A 25 4.16 -5.23 0.90
CA ALA A 25 3.21 -5.08 2.00
C ALA A 25 1.77 -5.36 1.57
N ALA A 26 1.35 -4.92 0.38
CA ALA A 26 0.02 -5.16 -0.18
C ALA A 26 -0.24 -6.62 -0.55
N ASP A 27 0.81 -7.39 -0.89
CA ASP A 27 0.71 -8.84 -1.18
C ASP A 27 0.90 -9.70 0.09
N SER A 28 1.29 -9.09 1.21
CA SER A 28 1.54 -9.76 2.49
C SER A 28 0.41 -9.56 3.51
N ASP A 29 0.39 -10.37 4.57
CA ASP A 29 -0.54 -10.19 5.69
C ASP A 29 -0.31 -8.86 6.43
N LEU A 30 -1.35 -8.36 7.10
CA LEU A 30 -1.31 -7.10 7.88
C LEU A 30 -0.07 -7.00 8.79
N ALA A 31 0.29 -8.09 9.47
CA ALA A 31 1.46 -8.11 10.37
C ALA A 31 2.80 -7.96 9.62
N LEU A 32 2.93 -8.60 8.46
CA LEU A 32 4.10 -8.48 7.58
C LEU A 32 4.15 -7.10 6.94
N ALA A 33 3.00 -6.63 6.43
CA ALA A 33 2.85 -5.30 5.87
C ALA A 33 3.31 -4.23 6.86
N GLN A 34 2.88 -4.32 8.13
CA GLN A 34 3.29 -3.42 9.21
C GLN A 34 4.81 -3.43 9.44
N THR A 35 5.44 -4.60 9.36
CA THR A 35 6.90 -4.75 9.52
C THR A 35 7.65 -4.13 8.34
N ILE A 36 7.13 -4.32 7.12
CA ILE A 36 7.73 -3.80 5.89
C ILE A 36 7.65 -2.27 5.87
N VAL A 37 6.49 -1.69 6.19
CA VAL A 37 6.34 -0.23 6.23
C VAL A 37 7.21 0.41 7.31
N ASP A 38 7.31 -0.21 8.49
CA ASP A 38 8.19 0.27 9.57
C ASP A 38 9.66 0.20 9.15
N SER A 39 10.07 -0.91 8.52
CA SER A 39 11.43 -1.08 7.97
C SER A 39 11.76 -0.09 6.86
N ALA A 40 10.77 0.33 6.09
CA ALA A 40 10.92 1.27 4.98
C ALA A 40 10.74 2.73 5.39
N GLY A 41 10.48 3.04 6.68
CA GLY A 41 10.25 4.41 7.15
C GLY A 41 8.91 5.00 6.67
N ILE A 42 7.94 4.14 6.36
CA ILE A 42 6.63 4.52 5.86
C ILE A 42 5.66 4.68 7.05
N ILE A 43 5.06 5.86 7.15
CA ILE A 43 4.06 6.24 8.10
C ILE A 43 2.67 5.89 7.53
N ILE A 44 2.00 4.92 8.13
CA ILE A 44 0.61 4.61 7.79
C ILE A 44 -0.29 5.70 8.37
N SER A 45 -1.06 6.40 7.52
CA SER A 45 -2.13 7.30 7.99
C SER A 45 -3.47 6.59 8.17
N ASN A 46 -3.79 5.63 7.29
CA ASN A 46 -5.03 4.87 7.39
C ASN A 46 -4.73 3.40 7.74
N PRO A 47 -5.42 2.79 8.72
CA PRO A 47 -5.16 1.41 9.13
C PRO A 47 -5.33 0.40 7.98
N ASP A 48 -6.07 0.77 6.93
CA ASP A 48 -6.26 -0.03 5.73
C ASP A 48 -5.12 0.06 4.70
N LEU A 49 -3.95 0.65 5.00
CA LEU A 49 -2.83 0.91 4.06
C LEU A 49 -3.19 1.78 2.84
N THR A 50 -4.45 2.21 2.71
CA THR A 50 -4.95 3.05 1.60
C THR A 50 -4.23 4.39 1.48
N LEU A 51 -3.66 4.88 2.57
CA LEU A 51 -2.94 6.14 2.62
C LEU A 51 -1.72 6.01 3.50
N CYS A 52 -0.56 6.14 2.88
CA CYS A 52 0.75 6.04 3.50
C CYS A 52 1.59 7.27 3.16
N TYR A 53 2.51 7.62 4.04
CA TYR A 53 3.44 8.73 3.88
C TYR A 53 4.86 8.24 4.11
N ASP A 54 5.81 8.74 3.35
CA ASP A 54 7.24 8.51 3.62
C ASP A 54 7.75 9.57 4.63
N GLU A 55 8.88 9.30 5.27
CA GLU A 55 9.57 10.23 6.17
C GLU A 55 9.84 11.61 5.55
N ARG A 56 9.91 11.70 4.21
CA ARG A 56 10.10 12.94 3.45
C ARG A 56 8.78 13.70 3.20
N GLY A 57 7.65 13.17 3.64
CA GLY A 57 6.32 13.72 3.40
C GLY A 57 5.73 13.41 2.01
N ALA A 58 6.32 12.45 1.28
CA ALA A 58 5.73 11.98 0.03
C ALA A 58 4.48 11.15 0.34
N LYS A 59 3.37 11.45 -0.34
CA LYS A 59 2.08 10.76 -0.17
C LYS A 59 1.99 9.58 -1.14
N TYR A 60 1.58 8.44 -0.61
CA TYR A 60 1.32 7.21 -1.34
C TYR A 60 -0.12 6.79 -1.09
N GLU A 61 -0.92 6.79 -2.15
CA GLU A 61 -2.32 6.39 -2.07
C GLU A 61 -2.49 5.06 -2.79
N LEU A 62 -2.94 4.06 -2.05
CA LEU A 62 -3.14 2.69 -2.53
C LEU A 62 -4.64 2.43 -2.62
N PRO A 63 -5.17 2.24 -3.83
CA PRO A 63 -6.57 1.86 -3.99
C PRO A 63 -6.88 0.55 -3.28
N LYS A 64 -8.08 0.43 -2.68
CA LYS A 64 -8.49 -0.82 -2.02
C LYS A 64 -8.44 -2.06 -2.95
N TYR A 65 -8.66 -1.86 -4.26
CA TYR A 65 -8.59 -2.95 -5.25
C TYR A 65 -7.19 -3.53 -5.47
N VAL A 66 -6.12 -2.81 -5.11
CA VAL A 66 -4.73 -3.34 -5.13
C VAL A 66 -4.29 -3.92 -3.78
N LEU A 67 -5.04 -3.66 -2.70
CA LEU A 67 -4.71 -4.11 -1.35
C LEU A 67 -5.37 -5.45 -0.95
N SER A 68 -6.51 -5.81 -1.54
CA SER A 68 -7.07 -7.16 -1.46
C SER A 68 -8.31 -7.28 -2.34
N GLU A 69 -8.49 -8.46 -2.95
CA GLU A 69 -9.81 -8.86 -3.43
C GLU A 69 -10.75 -9.00 -2.21
N PRO A 70 -11.97 -8.46 -2.27
CA PRO A 70 -12.86 -8.44 -1.13
C PRO A 70 -13.41 -9.84 -0.86
N THR A 71 -12.71 -10.66 -0.08
CA THR A 71 -13.29 -11.90 0.45
C THR A 71 -14.14 -11.68 1.70
N ASN A 72 -14.25 -10.44 2.20
CA ASN A 72 -15.07 -10.14 3.37
C ASN A 72 -16.06 -8.96 3.20
N LEU A 73 -16.50 -8.66 1.97
CA LEU A 73 -17.77 -7.95 1.77
C LEU A 73 -18.93 -8.92 1.99
N ILE A 74 -19.10 -9.43 3.21
CA ILE A 74 -20.44 -9.77 3.66
C ILE A 74 -21.16 -8.42 3.79
N ARG A 75 -21.84 -8.04 2.72
CA ARG A 75 -22.87 -7.01 2.77
C ARG A 75 -23.97 -7.59 3.65
N GLU A 76 -23.90 -7.31 4.96
CA GLU A 76 -25.09 -7.48 5.79
C GLU A 76 -26.18 -6.56 5.23
N GLY A 77 -27.22 -7.21 4.71
CA GLY A 77 -28.41 -6.60 4.14
C GLY A 77 -29.47 -7.67 3.93
#